data_AF-A0A9P5TYE7-F1
#
_entry.id   AF-A0A9P5TYE7-F1
#
_cell.length_a   1.000
_cell.length_b   1.000
_cell.length_c   1.000
_cell.angle_alpha   90.00
_cell.angle_beta   90.00
_cell.angle_gamma   90.00
#
_symmetry.space_group_name_H-M   'P 1'
#
loop_
_entity.id
_entity.type
_entity.pdbx_description
1 polymer ?
#
loop_
_entity_poly.entity_id
_entity_poly.type
_entity_poly.pdbx_seq_one_letter_code
_entity_poly.pdbx_strand_id
1 'polypeptide(L)'
;MTREWFLDMASQFTITEEGVLLKKNRKVCQDATDFEWKAMIMLPQQIGDINWSLCTPERLVNLVRDTFDLWHLDSLVRASAVLKHYNSIPYFSHLSHFSIKDTTTLFEILHNSPPSSVSSIDSLRDSGVGI
;
A
#
# COMPACT_ATOMS: atom_id res chain seq x y z
N MET A 1 -10.38 17.54 9.06
CA MET A 1 -9.24 18.14 8.34
C MET A 1 -9.41 19.66 8.37
N THR A 2 -8.45 20.44 8.87
CA THR A 2 -8.55 21.91 8.93
C THR A 2 -7.96 22.56 7.67
N ARG A 3 -8.34 23.82 7.41
CA ARG A 3 -7.80 24.60 6.29
C ARG A 3 -6.28 24.84 6.44
N GLU A 4 -5.80 25.15 7.64
CA GLU A 4 -4.35 25.36 7.85
C GLU A 4 -3.57 24.08 7.58
N TRP A 5 -4.05 22.93 8.05
CA TRP A 5 -3.40 21.65 7.80
C TRP A 5 -3.31 21.34 6.30
N PHE A 6 -4.38 21.61 5.55
CA PHE A 6 -4.39 21.36 4.10
C PHE A 6 -3.40 22.26 3.37
N LEU A 7 -3.33 23.54 3.74
CA LEU A 7 -2.37 24.49 3.16
C LEU A 7 -0.93 24.13 3.49
N ASP A 8 -0.66 23.72 4.74
CA ASP A 8 0.65 23.26 5.17
C ASP A 8 1.08 21.98 4.43
N MET A 9 0.16 21.03 4.28
CA MET A 9 0.39 19.82 3.48
C MET A 9 0.68 20.16 2.01
N ALA A 10 -0.16 20.99 1.38
CA ALA A 10 0.00 21.42 0.00
C ALA A 10 1.30 22.22 -0.25
N SER A 11 1.79 22.97 0.74
CA SER A 11 3.03 23.75 0.65
C SER A 11 4.29 22.90 0.42
N GLN A 12 4.20 21.60 0.69
CA GLN A 12 5.32 20.67 0.51
C GLN A 12 5.53 20.26 -0.96
N PHE A 13 4.66 20.71 -1.87
CA PHE A 13 4.66 20.30 -3.27
C PHE A 13 4.96 21.46 -4.22
N THR A 14 5.52 21.11 -5.38
CA THR A 14 5.75 22.01 -6.50
C THR A 14 4.92 21.52 -7.69
N ILE A 15 4.28 22.43 -8.43
CA ILE A 15 3.54 22.10 -9.64
C ILE A 15 4.37 22.58 -10.83
N THR A 16 4.68 21.69 -11.78
CA THR A 16 5.38 22.07 -13.02
C THR A 16 4.46 22.78 -14.01
N GLU A 17 5.01 23.38 -15.05
CA GLU A 17 4.22 24.05 -16.10
C GLU A 17 3.26 23.09 -16.82
N GLU A 18 3.59 21.79 -16.82
CA GLU A 18 2.78 20.71 -17.38
C GLU A 18 1.72 20.15 -16.39
N GLY A 19 1.59 20.76 -15.20
CA GLY A 19 0.64 20.34 -14.19
C GLY A 19 1.05 19.08 -13.40
N VAL A 20 2.33 18.71 -13.42
CA VAL A 20 2.84 17.56 -12.65
C VAL A 20 3.16 18.02 -11.23
N LEU A 21 2.64 17.29 -10.24
CA LEU A 21 2.95 17.52 -8.83
C LEU A 21 4.27 16.84 -8.45
N LEU A 22 5.18 17.59 -7.84
CA LEU A 22 6.48 17.14 -7.37
C LEU A 22 6.61 17.31 -5.86
N LYS A 23 7.32 16.41 -5.20
CA LYS A 23 7.79 16.58 -3.82
C LYS A 23 9.29 16.32 -3.75
N LYS A 24 10.08 17.32 -3.33
CA LYS A 24 11.55 17.23 -3.31
C LYS A 24 12.12 16.75 -4.66
N ASN A 25 11.66 17.33 -5.76
CA ASN A 25 11.99 16.98 -7.15
C ASN A 25 11.55 15.59 -7.64
N ARG A 26 10.81 14.82 -6.83
CA ARG A 26 10.29 13.52 -7.23
C ARG A 26 8.84 13.62 -7.64
N LYS A 27 8.45 12.89 -8.69
CA LYS A 27 7.08 12.92 -9.19
C LYS A 27 6.12 12.29 -8.19
N VAL A 28 5.01 12.97 -7.91
CA VAL A 28 3.94 12.42 -7.08
C VAL A 28 3.10 11.44 -7.90
N CYS A 29 2.89 10.23 -7.38
CA CYS A 29 2.04 9.23 -8.01
C CYS A 29 0.61 9.77 -8.18
N GLN A 30 0.05 9.56 -9.38
CA GLN A 30 -1.33 9.92 -9.69
C GLN A 30 -2.31 8.79 -9.35
N ASP A 31 -1.84 7.54 -9.37
CA ASP A 31 -2.62 6.36 -9.02
C ASP A 31 -2.15 5.79 -7.68
N ALA A 32 -3.12 5.49 -6.82
CA ALA A 32 -2.92 4.94 -5.48
C ALA A 32 -2.29 3.53 -5.49
N THR A 33 -2.47 2.78 -6.59
CA THR A 33 -2.03 1.38 -6.77
C THR A 33 -0.61 1.28 -7.35
N ASP A 34 -0.06 2.40 -7.81
CA ASP A 34 1.24 2.46 -8.47
C ASP A 34 2.37 2.09 -7.49
N PHE A 35 2.16 2.31 -6.19
CA PHE A 35 3.10 1.90 -5.15
C PHE A 35 3.20 0.38 -5.00
N GLU A 36 2.08 -0.35 -4.87
CA GLU A 36 2.08 -1.80 -4.69
C GLU A 36 2.67 -2.52 -5.90
N TRP A 37 2.30 -2.07 -7.11
CA TRP A 37 2.86 -2.61 -8.35
C TRP A 37 4.38 -2.44 -8.39
N LYS A 38 4.88 -1.24 -8.07
CA LYS A 38 6.32 -0.97 -8.04
C LYS A 38 7.02 -1.77 -6.95
N ALA A 39 6.45 -1.83 -5.76
CA ALA A 39 7.01 -2.55 -4.63
C ALA A 39 7.10 -4.06 -4.90
N MET A 40 6.01 -4.69 -5.32
CA MET A 40 5.94 -6.16 -5.38
C MET A 40 6.48 -6.74 -6.69
N ILE A 41 6.32 -6.02 -7.81
CA ILE A 41 6.64 -6.57 -9.13
C ILE A 41 7.91 -5.95 -9.69
N MET A 42 7.98 -4.62 -9.75
CA MET A 42 9.10 -3.96 -10.42
C MET A 42 10.38 -3.95 -9.57
N LEU A 43 10.26 -3.75 -8.25
CA LEU A 43 11.42 -3.60 -7.37
C LEU A 43 12.27 -4.88 -7.33
N PRO A 44 11.72 -6.10 -7.15
CA PRO A 44 12.52 -7.33 -7.22
C PRO A 44 13.20 -7.55 -8.58
N GLN A 45 12.57 -7.11 -9.67
CA GLN A 45 13.17 -7.18 -11.01
C GLN A 45 14.35 -6.21 -11.18
N GLN A 46 14.33 -5.07 -10.50
CA GLN A 46 15.36 -4.03 -10.61
C GLN A 46 16.55 -4.26 -9.68
N ILE A 47 16.30 -4.61 -8.42
CA ILE A 47 17.35 -4.69 -7.38
C ILE A 47 17.65 -6.12 -6.92
N GLY A 48 16.94 -7.11 -7.45
CA GLY A 48 17.09 -8.52 -7.08
C GLY A 48 16.32 -8.90 -5.82
N ASP A 49 16.77 -9.97 -5.16
CA ASP A 49 16.08 -10.54 -4.00
C ASP A 49 16.07 -9.58 -2.81
N ILE A 50 14.86 -9.17 -2.42
CA ILE A 50 14.62 -8.36 -1.23
C ILE A 50 14.32 -9.31 -0.07
N ASN A 51 15.04 -9.15 1.04
CA ASN A 51 14.67 -9.85 2.27
C ASN A 51 13.45 -9.17 2.93
N TRP A 52 12.27 -9.53 2.44
CA TRP A 52 10.99 -8.98 2.88
C TRP A 52 10.71 -9.16 4.38
N SER A 53 11.21 -10.25 4.98
CA SER A 53 11.01 -10.54 6.42
C SER A 53 11.70 -9.53 7.34
N LEU A 54 12.76 -8.87 6.85
CA LEU A 54 13.53 -7.85 7.59
C LEU A 54 13.21 -6.43 7.09
N CYS A 55 12.34 -6.28 6.10
CA CYS A 55 12.04 -5.00 5.50
C CYS A 55 11.01 -4.25 6.35
N THR A 56 11.34 -3.04 6.80
CA THR A 56 10.37 -2.14 7.45
C THR A 56 9.57 -1.36 6.41
N PRO A 57 8.38 -0.83 6.75
CA PRO A 57 7.63 0.03 5.84
C PRO A 57 8.46 1.20 5.31
N GLU A 58 9.22 1.88 6.16
CA GLU A 58 10.08 3.00 5.78
C GLU A 58 11.17 2.57 4.81
N ARG A 59 11.75 1.37 5.03
CA ARG A 59 12.77 0.83 4.14
C ARG A 59 12.19 0.54 2.77
N LEU A 60 11.02 -0.10 2.69
CA LEU A 60 10.34 -0.38 1.43
C LEU A 60 9.99 0.91 0.68
N VAL A 61 9.46 1.91 1.38
CA VAL A 61 9.15 3.22 0.80
C VAL A 61 10.40 3.89 0.22
N ASN A 62 11.52 3.85 0.95
CA ASN A 62 12.76 4.44 0.46
C ASN A 62 13.31 3.68 -0.76
N LEU A 63 13.23 2.34 -0.76
CA LEU A 63 13.65 1.54 -1.93
C LEU A 63 12.82 1.88 -3.17
N VAL A 64 11.49 1.86 -3.08
CA VAL A 64 10.61 2.21 -4.22
C VAL A 64 10.89 3.64 -4.70
N ARG A 65 11.03 4.58 -3.76
CA ARG A 65 11.32 5.98 -4.08
C ARG A 65 12.65 6.13 -4.80
N ASP A 66 13.72 5.54 -4.28
CA ASP A 66 15.06 5.72 -4.83
C ASP A 66 15.23 4.99 -6.16
N THR A 67 14.57 3.84 -6.35
CA THR A 67 14.63 3.07 -7.59
C THR A 67 13.80 3.69 -8.72
N PHE A 68 12.61 4.24 -8.42
CA PHE A 68 11.69 4.72 -9.47
C PHE A 68 11.51 6.24 -9.52
N ASP A 69 12.18 6.97 -8.63
CA ASP A 69 12.08 8.42 -8.46
C ASP A 69 10.65 8.95 -8.24
N LEU A 70 9.90 8.23 -7.42
CA LEU A 70 8.48 8.49 -7.17
C LEU A 70 8.15 8.73 -5.71
N TRP A 71 7.19 9.61 -5.48
CA TRP A 71 6.65 9.93 -4.16
C TRP A 71 5.16 9.61 -4.10
N HIS A 72 4.72 8.96 -3.02
CA HIS A 72 3.31 8.62 -2.82
C HIS A 72 2.84 9.10 -1.44
N LEU A 73 1.67 9.74 -1.35
CA LEU A 73 1.17 10.31 -0.09
C LEU A 73 1.01 9.22 0.99
N ASP A 74 0.38 8.11 0.59
CA ASP A 74 0.10 6.99 1.49
C ASP A 74 1.17 5.88 1.46
N SER A 75 2.40 6.20 1.03
CA SER A 75 3.47 5.19 0.83
C SER A 75 3.65 4.28 2.04
N LEU A 76 3.62 4.84 3.26
CA LEU A 76 3.87 4.09 4.50
C LEU A 76 2.72 3.14 4.86
N VAL A 77 1.47 3.58 4.67
CA VAL A 77 0.29 2.75 4.91
C VAL A 77 0.27 1.59 3.91
N ARG A 78 0.53 1.89 2.64
CA ARG A 78 0.60 0.91 1.55
C ARG A 78 1.76 -0.08 1.76
N ALA A 79 2.95 0.40 2.12
CA ALA A 79 4.09 -0.45 2.45
C ALA A 79 3.80 -1.38 3.63
N SER A 80 3.12 -0.89 4.67
CA SER A 80 2.71 -1.71 5.80
C SER A 80 1.74 -2.82 5.38
N ALA A 81 0.78 -2.53 4.50
CA ALA A 81 -0.15 -3.51 3.97
C ALA A 81 0.57 -4.58 3.11
N VAL A 82 1.49 -4.17 2.24
CA VAL A 82 2.33 -5.08 1.42
C VAL A 82 3.13 -6.02 2.30
N LEU A 83 3.84 -5.49 3.30
CA LEU A 83 4.66 -6.29 4.20
C LEU A 83 3.82 -7.24 5.07
N LYS A 84 2.67 -6.77 5.56
CA LYS A 84 1.72 -7.62 6.29
C LYS A 84 1.21 -8.76 5.42
N HIS A 85 0.85 -8.48 4.17
CA HIS A 85 0.40 -9.49 3.22
C HIS A 85 1.51 -10.52 2.98
N TYR A 86 2.71 -10.07 2.66
CA TYR A 86 3.86 -10.94 2.41
C TYR A 86 4.16 -11.86 3.61
N ASN A 87 4.18 -11.29 4.83
CA ASN A 87 4.47 -12.04 6.05
C ASN A 87 3.29 -12.93 6.51
N SER A 88 2.08 -12.73 5.98
CA SER A 88 0.91 -13.56 6.30
C SER A 88 0.81 -14.83 5.46
N ILE A 89 1.59 -14.93 4.37
CA ILE A 89 1.60 -16.09 3.48
C ILE A 89 2.59 -17.12 4.07
N PRO A 90 2.13 -18.29 4.57
CA PRO A 90 2.97 -19.19 5.37
C PRO A 90 4.12 -19.88 4.62
N TYR A 91 4.24 -19.67 3.31
CA TYR A 91 5.23 -20.33 2.46
C TYR A 91 5.68 -19.39 1.33
N PHE A 92 6.49 -18.38 1.64
CA PHE A 92 7.28 -17.68 0.63
C PHE A 92 8.79 -17.94 0.81
N SER A 93 9.17 -19.21 0.87
CA SER A 93 10.56 -19.66 0.79
C SER A 93 11.01 -20.05 -0.63
N HIS A 94 10.16 -19.92 -1.66
CA HIS A 94 10.51 -20.27 -3.04
C HIS A 94 9.85 -19.36 -4.09
N LEU A 95 10.36 -18.13 -4.27
CA LEU A 95 10.04 -17.25 -5.41
C LEU A 95 11.17 -17.05 -6.40
N SER A 96 12.05 -18.03 -6.56
CA SER A 96 12.95 -18.05 -7.71
C SER A 96 12.23 -18.32 -9.05
N HIS A 97 10.89 -18.40 -9.09
CA HIS A 97 10.16 -18.94 -10.24
C HIS A 97 8.77 -18.29 -10.52
N PHE A 98 8.56 -17.00 -10.22
CA PHE A 98 7.34 -16.33 -10.69
C PHE A 98 7.43 -16.05 -12.20
N SER A 99 6.74 -16.88 -12.99
CA SER A 99 6.55 -16.68 -14.42
C SER A 99 5.31 -15.81 -14.66
N ILE A 100 5.42 -14.87 -15.61
CA ILE A 100 4.48 -13.76 -15.90
C ILE A 100 3.04 -14.20 -16.27
N LYS A 101 2.73 -15.50 -16.26
CA LYS A 101 1.36 -16.01 -16.55
C LYS A 101 0.39 -15.90 -15.36
N ASP A 102 0.87 -15.61 -14.16
CA ASP A 102 0.06 -15.60 -12.92
C ASP A 102 -0.36 -14.18 -12.45
N THR A 103 -0.17 -13.14 -13.27
CA THR A 103 -0.48 -11.74 -12.91
C THR A 103 -1.97 -11.49 -12.65
N THR A 104 -2.86 -12.27 -13.26
CA THR A 104 -4.32 -12.17 -13.04
C THR A 104 -4.69 -12.53 -11.60
N THR A 105 -4.00 -13.49 -10.99
CA THR A 105 -4.31 -13.99 -9.64
C THR A 105 -3.89 -13.01 -8.55
N LEU A 106 -2.79 -12.27 -8.74
CA LEU A 106 -2.35 -11.25 -7.78
C LEU A 106 -3.30 -10.04 -7.74
N PHE A 107 -3.84 -9.63 -8.89
CA PHE A 107 -4.82 -8.54 -8.95
C PHE A 107 -6.13 -8.94 -8.24
N GLU A 108 -6.59 -10.18 -8.44
CA GLU A 108 -7.77 -10.70 -7.74
C GLU A 108 -7.54 -10.85 -6.22
N ILE A 109 -6.36 -11.24 -5.77
CA ILE A 109 -6.05 -11.37 -4.33
C ILE A 109 -5.99 -10.00 -3.63
N LEU A 110 -5.42 -8.98 -4.29
CA LEU A 110 -5.33 -7.62 -3.73
C LEU A 110 -6.69 -6.92 -3.65
N HIS A 111 -7.60 -7.23 -4.58
CA HIS A 111 -8.92 -6.59 -4.64
C HIS A 111 -10.05 -7.37 -3.95
N ASN A 112 -9.84 -8.65 -3.56
CA ASN A 112 -10.85 -9.48 -2.86
C ASN A 112 -10.67 -9.53 -1.33
N SER A 113 -9.94 -8.60 -0.72
CA SER A 113 -10.01 -8.45 0.75
C SER A 113 -11.44 -8.00 1.12
N PRO A 114 -12.21 -8.79 1.90
CA PRO A 114 -13.57 -8.39 2.26
C PRO A 114 -13.52 -7.11 3.11
N PRO A 115 -14.50 -6.20 2.98
CA PRO A 115 -14.63 -5.11 3.93
C PRO A 115 -14.76 -5.72 5.32
N SER A 116 -13.94 -5.25 6.26
CA SER A 116 -14.01 -5.62 7.66
C SER A 116 -15.47 -5.58 8.12
N SER A 117 -15.99 -6.76 8.46
CA SER A 117 -17.34 -6.96 8.94
C SER A 117 -17.61 -6.03 10.12
N VAL A 118 -18.53 -5.08 9.92
CA VAL A 118 -19.23 -4.44 11.02
C VAL A 118 -20.09 -5.53 11.64
N SER A 119 -19.65 -6.11 12.75
CA SER A 119 -20.50 -6.96 13.57
C SER A 119 -21.58 -6.06 14.20
N SER A 120 -22.78 -6.07 13.64
CA SER A 120 -23.97 -5.64 14.37
C SER A 120 -24.10 -6.51 15.62
N ILE A 121 -23.72 -5.97 16.77
CA ILE A 121 -24.07 -6.55 18.06
C ILE A 121 -25.52 -6.14 18.33
N ASP A 122 -26.45 -6.93 17.79
CA ASP A 122 -27.75 -7.10 18.41
C ASP A 122 -27.54 -8.05 19.59
N SER A 123 -27.45 -7.49 20.79
CA SER A 123 -27.60 -8.24 22.02
C SER A 123 -28.91 -7.84 22.68
N LEU A 124 -29.90 -8.69 22.41
CA LEU A 124 -30.91 -9.19 23.34
C LEU A 124 -30.79 -8.63 24.76
N ARG A 125 -31.79 -7.83 25.16
CA ARG A 125 -32.25 -7.81 26.54
C ARG A 125 -33.68 -8.29 26.58
N ASP A 126 -33.78 -9.59 26.75
CA ASP A 126 -34.97 -10.34 27.10
C ASP A 126 -35.26 -10.21 28.61
N SER A 127 -36.47 -10.59 29.02
CA SER A 127 -37.12 -10.56 30.36
C SER A 127 -38.05 -9.35 30.56
N GLY A 128 -39.37 -9.43 30.61
CA GLY A 128 -40.29 -10.56 30.81
C GLY A 128 -41.31 -10.22 31.93
N VAL A 129 -42.54 -10.75 31.79
CA VAL A 129 -43.64 -10.83 32.80
C VAL A 129 -44.45 -9.54 32.98
N GLY A 130 -45.79 -9.47 32.94
CA GLY A 130 -46.88 -10.44 32.92
C GLY A 130 -48.13 -9.76 33.55
N ILE A 131 -49.32 -10.14 33.07
CA ILE A 131 -50.70 -9.71 33.39
C ILE A 131 -51.15 -8.33 32.89
#